data_AF-A0AAV8X7A2-F1
#
_entry.id   AF-A0AAV8X7A2-F1
#
_cell.length_a   1.000
_cell.length_b   1.000
_cell.length_c   1.000
_cell.angle_alpha   90.00
_cell.angle_beta   90.00
_cell.angle_gamma   90.00
#
_symmetry.space_group_name_H-M   'P 1'
#
loop_
_entity.id
_entity.type
_entity.pdbx_description
1 polymer ?
#
loop_
_entity_poly.entity_id
_entity_poly.type
_entity_poly.pdbx_seq_one_letter_code
_entity_poly.pdbx_strand_id
1 'polypeptide(L)'
;MLPRSLRSEEKAYVRFINKTDKMVELVWLNFNGEYVSREYLQERFPNKEIPENFETRIRAYITLPMYSLKYRTLMEIRNYFQNTEDVEQLELPKPLVDDLKRTIEFRNSQLEQDIQIHQ
;
A
#
# COMPACT_ATOMS: atom_id res chain seq x y z
N MET A 1 7.11 -21.80 -2.25
CA MET A 1 8.01 -20.74 -2.74
C MET A 1 7.26 -19.42 -2.59
N LEU A 2 7.84 -18.41 -1.95
CA LEU A 2 7.22 -17.08 -1.84
C LEU A 2 7.22 -16.39 -3.22
N PRO A 3 6.22 -15.53 -3.54
CA PRO A 3 6.19 -14.81 -4.81
C PRO A 3 7.43 -13.91 -4.98
N ARG A 4 7.92 -13.75 -6.22
CA ARG A 4 9.05 -12.87 -6.57
C ARG A 4 9.03 -12.52 -8.06
N SER A 5 9.65 -11.39 -8.44
CA SER A 5 9.83 -11.07 -9.86
C SER A 5 10.78 -12.05 -10.55
N LEU A 6 10.56 -12.28 -11.85
CA LEU A 6 11.49 -12.99 -12.72
C LEU A 6 12.45 -11.99 -13.38
N ARG A 7 13.71 -12.39 -13.53
CA ARG A 7 14.70 -11.58 -14.27
C ARG A 7 14.42 -11.74 -15.76
N SER A 8 14.13 -10.63 -16.42
CA SER A 8 13.98 -10.52 -17.87
C SER A 8 14.83 -9.36 -18.36
N GLU A 9 15.47 -9.54 -19.51
CA GLU A 9 16.19 -8.46 -20.19
C GLU A 9 15.26 -7.65 -21.11
N GLU A 10 14.07 -8.18 -21.39
CA GLU A 10 13.03 -7.52 -22.18
C GLU A 10 12.46 -6.32 -21.41
N LYS A 11 12.56 -5.14 -22.01
CA LYS A 11 12.06 -3.90 -21.41
C LYS A 11 10.54 -3.82 -21.59
N ALA A 12 9.83 -3.63 -20.48
CA ALA A 12 8.42 -3.29 -20.48
C ALA A 12 8.21 -1.87 -19.94
N TYR A 13 7.33 -1.11 -20.59
CA TYR A 13 7.00 0.26 -20.19
C TYR A 13 5.58 0.31 -19.65
N VAL A 14 5.43 0.73 -18.39
CA VAL A 14 4.15 0.74 -17.68
C VAL A 14 3.77 2.19 -17.31
N ARG A 15 2.47 2.48 -17.36
CA ARG A 15 1.91 3.71 -16.78
C ARG A 15 0.95 3.33 -15.67
N PHE A 16 1.31 3.66 -14.43
CA PHE A 16 0.41 3.54 -13.29
C PHE A 16 -0.56 4.71 -13.30
N ILE A 17 -1.86 4.41 -13.24
CA ILE A 17 -2.93 5.41 -13.25
C ILE A 17 -3.78 5.19 -12.01
N ASN A 18 -3.60 6.07 -11.02
CA ASN A 18 -4.44 6.07 -9.83
C ASN A 18 -5.84 6.61 -10.17
N LYS A 19 -6.88 5.78 -10.01
CA LYS A 19 -8.29 6.13 -10.19
C LYS A 19 -9.02 6.26 -8.86
N THR A 20 -8.28 6.42 -7.77
CA THR A 20 -8.80 6.51 -6.41
C THR A 20 -8.51 7.89 -5.81
N ASP A 21 -9.17 8.21 -4.71
CA ASP A 21 -8.91 9.37 -3.86
C ASP A 21 -7.78 9.11 -2.84
N LYS A 22 -7.16 7.93 -2.86
CA LYS A 22 -6.14 7.51 -1.90
C LYS A 22 -4.75 7.79 -2.43
N MET A 23 -3.84 8.15 -1.52
CA MET A 23 -2.41 8.12 -1.80
C MET A 23 -2.01 6.66 -1.99
N VAL A 24 -1.42 6.34 -3.14
CA VAL A 24 -0.99 4.98 -3.48
C VAL A 24 0.52 4.93 -3.55
N GLU A 25 1.10 4.08 -2.71
CA GLU A 25 2.51 3.71 -2.81
C GLU A 25 2.69 2.63 -3.89
N LEU A 26 3.77 2.75 -4.67
CA LEU A 26 4.15 1.73 -5.65
C LEU A 26 5.28 0.88 -5.07
N VAL A 27 5.00 -0.41 -4.92
CA VAL A 27 5.95 -1.38 -4.37
C VAL A 27 6.29 -2.43 -5.43
N TRP A 28 7.58 -2.60 -5.69
CA TRP A 28 8.13 -3.66 -6.51
C TRP A 28 8.53 -4.85 -5.65
N LEU A 29 8.09 -6.04 -6.02
CA LEU A 29 8.57 -7.28 -5.43
C LEU A 29 9.84 -7.71 -6.16
N ASN A 30 11.00 -7.52 -5.54
CA ASN A 30 12.28 -7.70 -6.20
C ASN A 30 12.58 -9.17 -6.56
N PHE A 31 13.75 -9.44 -7.13
CA PHE A 31 14.14 -10.80 -7.55
C PHE A 31 14.36 -11.78 -6.39
N ASN A 32 14.55 -11.26 -5.17
CA ASN A 32 14.70 -12.04 -3.93
C ASN A 32 13.35 -12.22 -3.21
N GLY A 33 12.28 -11.54 -3.65
CA GLY A 33 10.97 -11.58 -3.02
C GLY A 33 10.77 -10.52 -1.93
N GLU A 34 11.62 -9.49 -1.88
CA GLU A 34 11.51 -8.38 -0.92
C GLU A 34 10.73 -7.22 -1.55
N TYR A 35 10.00 -6.47 -0.73
CA TYR A 35 9.27 -5.28 -1.13
C TYR A 35 10.21 -4.08 -1.25
N VAL A 36 10.14 -3.37 -2.37
CA VAL A 36 11.01 -2.23 -2.69
C VAL A 36 10.16 -1.08 -3.20
N SER A 37 10.17 0.07 -2.52
CA SER A 37 9.34 1.22 -2.86
C SER A 37 9.86 2.02 -4.08
N ARG A 38 9.03 2.93 -4.59
CA ARG A 38 9.36 3.81 -5.72
C ARG A 38 10.43 4.83 -5.35
N GLU A 39 10.41 5.31 -4.13
CA GLU A 39 11.36 6.27 -3.56
C GLU A 39 12.76 5.64 -3.59
N TYR A 40 12.89 4.40 -3.11
CA TYR A 40 14.13 3.63 -3.23
C TYR A 40 14.62 3.50 -4.69
N LEU A 41 13.70 3.22 -5.63
CA LEU A 41 14.07 3.11 -7.04
C LEU A 41 14.53 4.44 -7.64
N GLN A 42 13.93 5.56 -7.23
CA GLN A 42 14.34 6.90 -7.68
C GLN A 42 15.71 7.29 -7.10
N GLU A 43 15.96 7.03 -5.82
CA GLU A 43 17.27 7.23 -5.19
C GLU A 43 18.36 6.37 -5.82
N ARG A 44 18.04 5.11 -6.14
CA ARG A 44 18.99 4.17 -6.74
C ARG A 44 19.30 4.49 -8.20
N PHE A 45 18.37 5.11 -8.93
CA PHE A 45 18.49 5.44 -10.35
C PHE A 45 18.11 6.90 -10.64
N PRO A 46 18.85 7.89 -10.09
CA PRO A 46 18.44 9.30 -10.13
C PRO A 46 18.45 9.91 -11.54
N ASN A 47 19.28 9.38 -12.45
CA ASN A 47 19.53 9.95 -13.77
C ASN A 47 18.72 9.28 -14.89
N LYS A 48 17.70 8.49 -14.57
CA LYS A 48 16.89 7.79 -15.58
C LYS A 48 15.67 8.63 -15.93
N GLU A 49 15.83 9.51 -16.92
CA GLU A 49 14.71 10.27 -17.47
C GLU A 49 13.65 9.34 -18.05
N ILE A 50 12.41 9.53 -17.60
CA ILE A 50 11.25 8.79 -18.10
C ILE A 50 10.75 9.53 -19.34
N PRO A 51 10.87 8.98 -20.56
CA PRO A 51 10.58 9.78 -21.76
C PRO A 51 9.08 10.04 -21.93
N GLU A 52 8.75 11.24 -22.42
CA GLU A 52 7.37 11.77 -22.49
C GLU A 52 6.45 10.97 -23.42
N ASN A 53 6.95 10.47 -24.56
CA ASN A 53 6.17 9.84 -25.63
C ASN A 53 6.49 8.34 -25.81
N PHE A 54 5.86 7.47 -25.00
CA PHE A 54 6.10 6.01 -24.95
C PHE A 54 4.84 5.19 -25.31
N GLU A 55 4.11 5.56 -26.36
CA GLU A 55 2.67 5.32 -26.49
C GLU A 55 2.13 3.88 -26.62
N THR A 56 2.95 2.84 -26.37
CA THR A 56 2.47 1.45 -26.19
C THR A 56 2.59 0.97 -24.74
N ARG A 57 2.31 1.82 -23.74
CA ARG A 57 2.40 1.41 -22.32
C ARG A 57 1.23 0.51 -21.93
N ILE A 58 1.53 -0.57 -21.21
CA ILE A 58 0.51 -1.27 -20.42
C ILE A 58 0.04 -0.30 -19.35
N ARG A 59 -1.25 0.05 -19.37
CA ARG A 59 -1.87 0.89 -18.35
C ARG A 59 -2.23 0.02 -17.16
N ALA A 60 -1.56 0.25 -16.03
CA ALA A 60 -1.91 -0.35 -14.76
C ALA A 60 -2.87 0.60 -14.04
N TYR A 61 -4.17 0.37 -14.18
CA TYR A 61 -5.19 1.13 -13.45
C TYR A 61 -5.25 0.64 -12.01
N ILE A 62 -5.09 1.56 -11.06
CA ILE A 62 -5.25 1.29 -9.63
C ILE A 62 -6.63 1.77 -9.24
N THR A 63 -7.45 0.85 -8.74
CA THR A 63 -8.84 1.08 -8.33
C THR A 63 -9.05 0.56 -6.92
N LEU A 64 -10.00 1.14 -6.18
CA LEU A 64 -10.46 0.53 -4.95
C LEU A 64 -11.33 -0.69 -5.30
N PRO A 65 -11.11 -1.85 -4.68
CA PRO A 65 -12.05 -2.94 -4.80
C PRO A 65 -13.36 -2.56 -4.08
N MET A 66 -14.44 -3.26 -4.44
CA MET A 66 -15.69 -3.14 -3.71
C MET A 66 -15.57 -3.86 -2.36
N TYR A 67 -15.17 -3.12 -1.34
CA TYR A 67 -15.11 -3.62 0.02
C TYR A 67 -16.51 -3.92 0.55
N SER A 68 -16.59 -4.88 1.49
CA SER A 68 -17.81 -5.04 2.27
C SER A 68 -18.07 -3.78 3.09
N LEU A 69 -19.35 -3.47 3.31
CA LEU A 69 -19.74 -2.30 4.12
C LEU A 69 -19.06 -2.33 5.50
N LYS A 70 -19.06 -3.50 6.15
CA LYS A 70 -18.39 -3.72 7.43
C LYS A 70 -16.91 -3.30 7.38
N TYR A 71 -16.16 -3.79 6.39
CA TYR A 71 -14.74 -3.48 6.27
C TYR A 71 -14.49 -1.99 5.97
N ARG A 72 -15.32 -1.38 5.11
CA ARG A 72 -15.20 0.06 4.82
C ARG A 72 -15.48 0.92 6.05
N THR A 73 -16.52 0.58 6.82
CA THR A 73 -16.84 1.28 8.08
C THR A 73 -15.69 1.17 9.08
N LEU A 74 -15.09 -0.01 9.24
CA LEU A 74 -13.93 -0.20 10.12
C LEU A 74 -12.72 0.64 9.68
N MET A 75 -12.41 0.68 8.39
CA MET A 75 -11.33 1.51 7.85
C MET A 75 -11.52 3.00 8.11
N GLU A 76 -12.77 3.47 8.07
CA GLU A 76 -13.10 4.87 8.31
C GLU A 76 -13.04 5.20 9.81
N ILE A 77 -13.65 4.37 10.66
CA ILE A 77 -13.66 4.54 12.12
C ILE A 77 -12.24 4.50 12.68
N ARG A 78 -11.39 3.59 12.19
CA ARG A 78 -9.98 3.48 12.59
C ARG A 78 -9.24 4.83 12.55
N ASN A 79 -9.55 5.71 11.60
CA ASN A 79 -8.83 6.97 11.43
C ASN A 79 -8.97 7.92 12.62
N TYR A 80 -9.96 7.70 13.49
CA TYR A 80 -10.21 8.49 14.69
C TYR A 80 -9.51 7.94 15.95
N PHE A 81 -8.90 6.75 15.88
CA PHE A 81 -8.22 6.12 17.02
C PHE A 81 -6.71 6.06 16.78
N GLN A 82 -5.93 6.51 17.77
CA GLN A 82 -4.46 6.31 17.78
C GLN A 82 -4.10 5.01 18.50
N ASN A 83 -4.73 4.78 19.65
CA ASN A 83 -4.51 3.65 20.55
C ASN A 83 -5.67 2.64 20.46
N THR A 84 -5.41 1.40 20.84
CA THR A 84 -6.43 0.33 20.78
C THR A 84 -7.27 0.26 22.06
N GLU A 85 -6.79 0.82 23.16
CA GLU A 85 -7.44 0.85 24.46
C GLU A 85 -8.72 1.70 24.43
N ASP A 86 -8.70 2.82 23.71
CA ASP A 86 -9.86 3.72 23.57
C ASP A 86 -11.06 3.04 22.88
N VAL A 87 -10.81 1.97 22.14
CA VAL A 87 -11.86 1.19 21.45
C VAL A 87 -12.72 0.42 22.46
N GLU A 88 -12.19 0.05 23.62
CA GLU A 88 -12.95 -0.67 24.66
C GLU A 88 -14.03 0.20 25.32
N GLN A 89 -13.89 1.52 25.24
CA GLN A 89 -14.89 2.46 25.74
C GLN A 89 -16.11 2.55 24.82
N LEU A 90 -16.02 2.03 23.60
CA LEU A 90 -17.15 1.95 22.70
C LEU A 90 -18.10 0.86 23.18
N GLU A 91 -19.38 1.19 23.33
CA GLU A 91 -20.45 0.25 23.68
C GLU A 91 -20.81 -0.70 22.51
N LEU A 92 -19.79 -1.22 21.82
CA LEU A 92 -19.90 -2.11 20.68
C LEU A 92 -19.82 -3.58 21.12
N PRO A 93 -20.46 -4.50 20.36
CA PRO A 93 -20.25 -5.93 20.52
C PRO A 93 -18.77 -6.31 20.41
N LYS A 94 -18.30 -7.21 21.29
CA LYS A 94 -16.90 -7.70 21.35
C LYS A 94 -16.30 -8.04 19.98
N PRO A 95 -17.00 -8.77 19.07
CA PRO A 95 -16.42 -9.09 17.76
C PRO A 95 -16.07 -7.86 16.91
N LEU A 96 -16.83 -6.76 17.04
CA LEU A 96 -16.55 -5.52 16.32
C LEU A 96 -15.41 -4.72 16.95
N VAL A 97 -15.30 -4.76 18.29
CA VAL A 97 -14.15 -4.19 19.01
C VAL A 97 -12.87 -4.90 18.57
N ASP A 98 -12.87 -6.23 18.54
CA ASP A 98 -11.70 -7.03 18.11
C ASP A 98 -11.32 -6.76 16.65
N ASP A 99 -12.31 -6.64 15.76
CA ASP A 99 -12.07 -6.27 14.35
C ASP A 99 -11.45 -4.88 14.22
N LEU A 100 -11.93 -3.91 14.99
CA LEU A 100 -11.44 -2.54 14.95
C LEU A 100 -10.02 -2.43 15.52
N LYS A 101 -9.74 -3.09 16.65
CA LYS A 101 -8.39 -3.16 17.23
C LYS A 101 -7.37 -3.73 16.24
N ARG A 102 -7.69 -4.87 15.61
CA ARG A 102 -6.84 -5.46 14.56
C ARG A 102 -6.58 -4.50 13.40
N THR A 103 -7.60 -3.73 13.00
CA THR A 103 -7.47 -2.76 11.90
C THR A 103 -6.56 -1.58 12.28
N ILE A 104 -6.61 -1.12 13.54
CA ILE A 104 -5.74 -0.08 14.10
C ILE A 104 -4.29 -0.58 14.21
N GLU A 105 -4.08 -1.75 14.80
CA GLU A 105 -2.75 -2.38 14.94
C GLU A 105 -2.08 -2.55 13.58
N PHE A 106 -2.83 -3.06 12.60
CA PHE A 106 -2.32 -3.21 11.24
C PHE A 106 -1.85 -1.86 10.68
N ARG A 107 -2.64 -0.79 10.80
CA ARG A 107 -2.24 0.56 10.36
C ARG A 107 -0.98 1.04 11.08
N ASN A 108 -0.93 0.89 12.40
CA ASN A 108 0.22 1.37 13.19
C ASN A 108 1.50 0.63 12.79
N SER A 109 1.44 -0.68 12.56
CA SER A 109 2.60 -1.45 12.08
C SER A 109 3.08 -1.03 10.69
N GLN A 110 2.18 -0.60 9.80
CA GLN A 110 2.57 -0.06 8.50
C GLN A 110 3.25 1.31 8.64
N LEU A 111 2.72 2.20 9.48
CA LEU A 111 3.35 3.49 9.74
C LEU A 111 4.75 3.35 10.37
N GLU A 112 4.95 2.38 11.25
CA GLU A 112 6.26 2.09 11.84
C GLU A 112 7.27 1.61 10.78
N GLN A 113 6.83 0.76 9.85
CA GLN A 113 7.66 0.29 8.74
C GLN A 113 8.06 1.44 7.81
N ASP A 114 7.14 2.35 7.51
CA ASP A 114 7.42 3.53 6.67
C ASP A 114 8.44 4.47 7.33
N ILE A 115 8.35 4.67 8.66
CA ILE A 115 9.32 5.50 9.40
C ILE A 115 10.73 4.88 9.35
N GLN A 116 10.84 3.56 9.46
CA GLN A 116 12.13 2.86 9.45
C GLN A 116 12.80 2.85 8.07
N ILE A 117 12.04 2.99 6.98
CA ILE A 117 12.56 3.07 5.60
C ILE A 117 13.14 4.46 5.29
N HIS A 118 12.73 5.49 6.03
CA HIS A 118 13.13 6.90 5.80
C HIS A 118 14.16 7.46 6.81
N GLN A 119 14.78 6.60 7.64
CA GLN A 119 15.89 6.93 8.54
C GLN A 119 17.18 6.24 8.10
#